data_AF-A0AA96FUB1-F1
#
_entry.id   AF-A0AA96FUB1-F1
#
_cell.length_a   1.000
_cell.length_b   1.000
_cell.length_c   1.000
_cell.angle_alpha   90.00
_cell.angle_beta   90.00
_cell.angle_gamma   90.00
#
_symmetry.space_group_name_H-M   'P 1'
#
loop_
_entity.id
_entity.type
_entity.pdbx_description
1 polymer ?
#
loop_
_entity_poly.entity_id
_entity_poly.type
_entity_poly.pdbx_seq_one_letter_code
_entity_poly.pdbx_strand_id
1 'polypeptide(L)'
;MQFLTVANPQGTVLGYVWANDEDDAAGWKVRRAGGDEAFNRGALYVSKLRDAKARGLSPSAALAEIVRDTDPTNPSHVVPGSLDQVPSLEALKNLADHG
;
A
#
# COMPACT_ATOMS: atom_id res chain seq x y z
N MET A 1 -13.22 -0.88 -1.31
CA MET A 1 -11.82 -0.44 -1.11
C MET A 1 -10.86 -1.55 -1.50
N GLN A 2 -9.74 -1.21 -2.13
CA GLN A 2 -8.68 -2.14 -2.56
C GLN A 2 -7.40 -1.88 -1.79
N PHE A 3 -6.54 -2.89 -1.66
CA PHE A 3 -5.21 -2.73 -1.09
C PHE A 3 -4.18 -3.67 -1.71
N LEU A 4 -2.91 -3.31 -1.56
CA LEU A 4 -1.74 -4.09 -1.93
C LEU A 4 -0.91 -4.34 -0.67
N THR A 5 -0.33 -5.54 -0.56
CA THR A 5 0.62 -5.84 0.52
C THR A 5 2.02 -5.41 0.10
N VAL A 6 2.72 -4.73 1.00
CA VAL A 6 4.13 -4.35 0.82
C VAL A 6 4.99 -5.09 1.82
N ALA A 7 6.07 -5.70 1.33
CA ALA A 7 7.04 -6.43 2.13
C ALA A 7 8.47 -5.99 1.82
N ASN A 8 9.39 -6.35 2.71
CA ASN A 8 10.83 -6.31 2.45
C ASN A 8 11.33 -7.60 1.76
N PRO A 9 12.58 -7.68 1.29
CA PRO A 9 13.14 -8.88 0.65
C PRO A 9 13.13 -10.15 1.51
N GLN A 10 13.00 -10.00 2.83
CA GLN A 10 12.88 -11.11 3.78
C GLN A 10 11.44 -11.61 3.94
N GLY A 11 10.48 -11.03 3.21
CA GLY A 11 9.06 -11.38 3.27
C GLY A 11 8.32 -10.78 4.49
N THR A 12 8.97 -9.90 5.26
CA THR A 12 8.30 -9.21 6.37
C THR A 12 7.34 -8.18 5.80
N VAL A 13 6.05 -8.33 6.11
CA VAL A 13 5.03 -7.35 5.71
C VAL A 13 5.23 -6.06 6.49
N LEU A 14 5.51 -4.99 5.75
CA LEU A 14 5.71 -3.64 6.25
C LEU A 14 4.38 -2.89 6.35
N GLY A 15 3.42 -3.19 5.49
CA GLY A 15 2.12 -2.53 5.53
C GLY A 15 1.35 -2.70 4.22
N TYR A 16 0.37 -1.83 4.06
CA TYR A 16 -0.58 -1.88 2.96
C TYR A 16 -0.71 -0.52 2.30
N VAL A 17 -0.65 -0.49 0.98
CA VAL A 17 -1.09 0.65 0.17
C VAL A 17 -2.54 0.41 -0.19
N TRP A 18 -3.42 1.36 0.03
CA TRP A 18 -4.86 1.18 -0.22
C TRP A 18 -5.45 2.32 -1.05
N ALA A 19 -6.57 2.04 -1.70
CA ALA A 19 -7.33 2.96 -2.53
C ALA A 19 -8.84 2.73 -2.36
N ASN A 20 -9.59 3.83 -2.32
CA ASN A 20 -11.03 3.87 -2.42
C ASN A 20 -11.45 4.92 -3.45
N ASP A 21 -11.92 4.46 -4.61
CA ASP A 21 -12.39 5.36 -5.67
C ASP A 21 -13.68 6.10 -5.28
N GLU A 22 -14.55 5.49 -4.46
CA GLU A 22 -15.82 6.11 -4.02
C GLU A 22 -15.58 7.38 -3.19
N ASP A 23 -14.50 7.38 -2.39
CA ASP A 23 -14.11 8.51 -1.53
C ASP A 23 -13.00 9.39 -2.15
N ASP A 24 -12.54 9.10 -3.38
CA ASP A 24 -11.34 9.68 -3.99
C ASP A 24 -10.12 9.70 -3.04
N ALA A 25 -9.94 8.59 -2.33
CA ALA A 25 -8.98 8.47 -1.23
C ALA A 25 -7.99 7.33 -1.46
N ALA A 26 -6.74 7.55 -1.12
CA ALA A 26 -5.70 6.52 -1.09
C ALA A 26 -4.72 6.80 0.04
N GLY A 27 -4.04 5.76 0.52
CA GLY A 27 -3.06 5.96 1.58
C GLY A 27 -2.16 4.78 1.89
N TRP A 28 -1.32 4.98 2.89
CA TRP A 28 -0.47 3.96 3.49
C TRP A 28 -1.02 3.57 4.86
N LYS A 29 -1.09 2.26 5.12
CA LYS A 29 -1.39 1.71 6.43
C LYS A 29 -0.21 0.86 6.89
N VAL A 30 0.54 1.37 7.87
CA VAL A 30 1.65 0.67 8.49
C VAL A 30 1.17 -0.60 9.19
N ARG A 31 1.90 -1.71 9.04
CA ARG A 31 1.74 -2.90 9.87
C ARG A 31 2.72 -2.81 11.02
N ARG A 32 2.22 -2.84 12.27
CA ARG A 32 3.05 -2.62 13.46
C ARG A 32 4.19 -3.63 13.59
N ALA A 33 3.96 -4.87 13.15
CA ALA A 33 4.97 -5.92 13.15
C ALA A 33 6.23 -5.59 12.33
N GLY A 34 6.15 -4.66 11.36
CA GLY A 34 7.29 -4.21 10.56
C GLY A 34 8.15 -3.10 11.20
N GLY A 35 7.81 -2.63 12.40
CA GLY A 35 8.62 -1.68 13.18
C GLY A 35 8.91 -0.34 12.48
N ASP A 36 10.06 0.27 12.81
CA ASP A 36 10.46 1.58 12.27
C ASP A 36 10.70 1.55 10.75
N GLU A 37 11.12 0.41 10.21
CA GLU A 37 11.30 0.22 8.77
C GLU A 37 9.97 0.44 8.03
N ALA A 38 8.89 -0.15 8.53
CA ALA A 38 7.56 -0.01 7.96
C ALA A 38 7.05 1.43 7.96
N PHE A 39 7.38 2.21 8.98
CA PHE A 39 7.06 3.63 9.03
C PHE A 39 7.83 4.43 7.98
N ASN A 40 9.14 4.23 7.91
CA ASN A 40 10.02 4.96 6.99
C ASN A 40 9.73 4.64 5.51
N ARG A 41 9.45 3.37 5.18
CA ARG A 41 9.13 2.95 3.82
C ARG A 41 7.76 3.41 3.35
N GLY A 42 6.83 3.66 4.27
CA GLY A 42 5.50 4.20 3.95
C GLY A 42 5.53 5.55 3.22
N ALA A 43 6.52 6.39 3.51
CA ALA A 43 6.66 7.71 2.87
C ALA A 43 6.81 7.62 1.35
N LEU A 44 7.49 6.58 0.84
CA LEU A 44 7.63 6.32 -0.60
C LEU A 44 6.27 6.14 -1.26
N TYR A 45 5.41 5.31 -0.68
CA TYR A 45 4.08 5.02 -1.23
C TYR A 45 3.15 6.22 -1.12
N VAL A 46 3.20 6.96 -0.01
CA VAL A 46 2.46 8.23 0.12
C VAL A 46 2.89 9.23 -0.96
N SER A 47 4.19 9.32 -1.29
CA SER A 47 4.68 10.16 -2.38
C SER A 47 4.12 9.70 -3.73
N LYS A 48 4.20 8.40 -4.05
CA LYS A 48 3.66 7.85 -5.31
C LYS A 48 2.17 8.13 -5.48
N LEU A 49 1.38 7.99 -4.41
CA LEU A 49 -0.05 8.29 -4.42
C LEU A 49 -0.33 9.79 -4.64
N ARG A 50 0.46 10.68 -4.03
CA ARG A 50 0.35 12.13 -4.26
C ARG A 50 0.68 12.51 -5.70
N ASP A 51 1.73 11.93 -6.26
CA ASP A 51 2.13 12.18 -7.65
C ASP A 51 1.07 11.66 -8.64
N ALA A 52 0.44 10.52 -8.35
CA ALA A 52 -0.70 10.01 -9.12
C ALA A 52 -1.91 10.94 -9.04
N LYS A 53 -2.26 11.42 -7.83
CA LYS A 53 -3.35 12.38 -7.63
C LYS A 53 -3.08 13.71 -8.35
N ALA A 54 -1.84 14.20 -8.31
CA ALA A 54 -1.43 15.41 -9.03
C ALA A 54 -1.56 15.28 -10.56
N ARG A 55 -1.43 14.05 -11.10
CA ARG A 55 -1.69 13.72 -12.50
C ARG A 55 -3.15 13.44 -12.82
N GLY A 56 -4.06 13.53 -11.84
CA GLY A 56 -5.49 13.30 -12.03
C GLY A 56 -5.89 11.82 -12.14
N LEU A 57 -5.05 10.91 -11.67
CA LEU A 57 -5.38 9.48 -11.65
C LEU A 57 -6.36 9.14 -10.53
N SER A 58 -7.25 8.18 -10.79
CA SER A 58 -8.07 7.58 -9.73
C SER A 58 -7.18 6.84 -8.72
N PRO A 59 -7.62 6.70 -7.46
CA PRO A 59 -6.96 5.87 -6.46
C PRO A 59 -6.61 4.46 -6.94
N SER A 60 -7.52 3.75 -7.61
CA SER A 60 -7.29 2.41 -8.17
C SER A 60 -6.25 2.41 -9.30
N ALA A 61 -6.24 3.43 -10.16
CA ALA A 61 -5.23 3.59 -11.20
C ALA A 61 -3.83 3.83 -10.60
N ALA A 62 -3.76 4.57 -9.49
CA ALA A 62 -2.52 4.74 -8.74
C ALA A 62 -1.98 3.41 -8.19
N LEU A 63 -2.84 2.53 -7.66
CA LEU A 63 -2.42 1.18 -7.25
C LEU A 63 -1.89 0.36 -8.43
N ALA A 64 -2.57 0.41 -9.58
CA ALA A 64 -2.13 -0.31 -10.78
C ALA A 64 -0.75 0.16 -11.26
N GLU A 65 -0.45 1.46 -11.18
CA GLU A 65 0.91 1.97 -11.44
C GLU A 65 1.93 1.48 -10.42
N ILE A 66 1.60 1.52 -9.13
CA ILE A 66 2.50 1.03 -8.07
C ILE A 66 2.84 -0.46 -8.27
N VAL A 67 1.88 -1.28 -8.74
CA VAL A 67 2.14 -2.68 -9.10
C VAL A 67 3.06 -2.80 -10.31
N ARG A 68 2.84 -2.00 -11.37
CA ARG A 68 3.68 -2.05 -12.58
C ARG A 68 5.13 -1.64 -12.32
N ASP A 69 5.33 -0.67 -11.43
CA ASP A 69 6.64 -0.09 -11.11
C ASP A 69 7.35 -0.81 -9.95
N THR A 70 6.78 -1.90 -9.43
CA THR A 70 7.40 -2.63 -8.31
C THR A 70 8.57 -3.49 -8.79
N ASP A 71 9.66 -3.46 -8.02
CA ASP A 71 10.81 -4.36 -8.21
C ASP A 71 11.00 -5.16 -6.91
N PRO A 72 10.87 -6.50 -6.94
CA PRO A 72 11.06 -7.35 -5.76
C PRO A 72 12.44 -7.24 -5.10
N THR A 73 13.45 -6.73 -5.79
CA THR A 73 14.79 -6.51 -5.24
C THR A 73 14.87 -5.26 -4.35
N ASN A 74 13.86 -4.38 -4.41
CA ASN A 74 13.83 -3.18 -3.58
C ASN A 74 13.61 -3.50 -2.09
N PRO A 75 14.18 -2.69 -1.17
CA PRO A 75 13.97 -2.83 0.27
C PRO A 75 12.49 -2.77 0.72
N SER A 76 11.61 -2.19 -0.10
CA SER A 76 10.17 -2.29 0.03
C SER A 76 9.55 -2.46 -1.34
N HIS A 77 8.74 -3.49 -1.53
CA HIS A 77 8.10 -3.80 -2.80
C HIS A 77 6.70 -4.36 -2.58
N VAL A 78 5.85 -4.23 -3.59
CA VAL A 78 4.53 -4.87 -3.61
C VAL A 78 4.72 -6.38 -3.74
N VAL A 79 4.05 -7.15 -2.88
CA VAL A 79 4.01 -8.60 -2.97
C VAL A 79 3.20 -8.99 -4.22
N PRO A 80 3.77 -9.77 -5.17
CA PRO A 80 3.07 -10.18 -6.38
C PRO A 80 1.74 -10.89 -6.06
N GLY A 81 0.67 -10.52 -6.77
CA GLY A 81 -0.66 -11.13 -6.57
C GLY A 81 -1.38 -10.73 -5.28
N SER A 82 -0.86 -9.75 -4.52
CA SER A 82 -1.44 -9.32 -3.24
C SER A 82 -2.57 -8.30 -3.35
N LEU A 83 -3.04 -7.98 -4.56
CA LEU A 83 -4.17 -7.08 -4.75
C LEU A 83 -5.43 -7.77 -4.23
N ASP A 84 -6.03 -7.18 -3.21
CA ASP A 84 -7.22 -7.71 -2.57
C ASP A 84 -8.17 -6.58 -2.14
N GLN A 85 -9.39 -6.95 -1.75
CA GLN A 85 -10.45 -6.03 -1.36
C GLN A 85 -10.81 -6.16 0.11
N VAL A 86 -11.20 -5.05 0.70
CA VAL A 86 -11.75 -4.98 2.06
C VAL A 86 -12.97 -4.07 2.07
N PRO A 87 -13.96 -4.36 2.95
CA PRO A 87 -15.22 -3.63 2.98
C PRO A 87 -15.06 -2.20 3.52
N SER A 88 -14.02 -1.91 4.29
CA SER A 88 -13.82 -0.59 4.91
C SER A 88 -12.38 -0.34 5.35
N LEU A 89 -12.05 0.92 5.62
CA LEU A 89 -10.77 1.30 6.22
C LEU A 89 -10.56 0.67 7.60
N GLU A 90 -11.64 0.43 8.36
CA GLU A 90 -11.56 -0.27 9.65
C GLU A 90 -11.13 -1.73 9.49
N ALA A 91 -11.66 -2.44 8.49
CA ALA A 91 -11.22 -3.80 8.19
C ALA A 91 -9.73 -3.86 7.83
N LEU A 92 -9.22 -2.88 7.07
CA LEU A 92 -7.78 -2.78 6.78
C LEU A 92 -6.94 -2.47 8.03
N LYS A 93 -7.47 -1.64 8.95
CA LYS A 93 -6.79 -1.39 10.24
C LYS A 93 -6.69 -2.66 11.07
N ASN A 94 -7.77 -3.42 11.16
CA ASN A 94 -7.77 -4.69 11.87
C ASN A 94 -6.76 -5.68 11.28
N LEU A 95 -6.69 -5.77 9.93
CA LEU A 95 -5.69 -6.58 9.23
C LEU A 95 -4.26 -6.14 9.59
N ALA A 96 -3.99 -4.84 9.62
CA ALA A 96 -2.67 -4.31 9.93
C ALA A 96 -2.26 -4.43 11.40
N ASP A 97 -3.22 -4.55 12.31
CA ASP A 97 -2.97 -4.69 13.75
C ASP A 97 -2.91 -6.16 14.20
N HIS A 98 -3.51 -7.12 13.47
CA HIS A 98 -3.67 -8.52 13.91
C HIS A 98 -3.27 -9.60 12.89
N GLY A 99 -3.05 -9.25 11.63
CA GLY A 99 -2.55 -10.17 10.59
C GLY A 99 -1.04 -10.33 10.64
#